data_AF-A0A933DZH4-F1
#
_entry.id   AF-A0A933DZH4-F1
#
_cell.length_a   1.000
_cell.length_b   1.000
_cell.length_c   1.000
_cell.angle_alpha   90.00
_cell.angle_beta   90.00
_cell.angle_gamma   90.00
#
_symmetry.space_group_name_H-M   'P 1'
#
loop_
_entity.id
_entity.type
_entity.pdbx_description
1 polymer ?
#
loop_
_entity_poly.entity_id
_entity_poly.type
_entity_poly.pdbx_seq_one_letter_code
_entity_poly.pdbx_strand_id
1 'polypeptide(L)'
;MKAMLLVFAAAGVLAAGVGYAQSGTDVVKSKCAACHEADKKKVGPSFKESAAKYKGDKGAQAKVVEKLKEGKGHPKVAASDDELKAAVKQALSTK
;
A
#
# COMPACT_ATOMS: atom_id res chain seq x y z
N MET A 1 -44.85 -34.55 -10.32
CA MET A 1 -45.82 -33.62 -9.70
C MET A 1 -45.97 -33.93 -8.21
N LYS A 2 -45.32 -33.13 -7.36
CA LYS A 2 -45.88 -32.43 -6.19
C LYS A 2 -44.68 -31.82 -5.42
N ALA A 3 -44.60 -30.49 -5.47
CA ALA A 3 -43.64 -29.58 -4.81
C ALA A 3 -42.16 -29.76 -5.23
N MET A 4 -41.52 -28.96 -6.08
CA MET A 4 -41.61 -27.53 -6.40
C MET A 4 -41.57 -26.60 -5.17
N LEU A 5 -40.49 -25.82 -5.14
CA LEU A 5 -40.26 -24.53 -4.47
C LEU A 5 -39.64 -24.53 -3.06
N LEU A 6 -38.42 -23.95 -3.06
CA LEU A 6 -37.81 -23.06 -2.06
C LEU A 6 -37.25 -23.67 -0.78
N VAL A 7 -35.91 -23.79 -0.73
CA VAL A 7 -35.09 -22.96 0.17
C VAL A 7 -33.73 -22.71 -0.50
N PHE A 8 -33.52 -21.46 -0.90
CA PHE A 8 -32.21 -20.88 -1.17
C PHE A 8 -31.48 -20.80 0.19
N ALA A 9 -30.63 -21.77 0.52
CA ALA A 9 -29.71 -21.66 1.64
C ALA A 9 -28.35 -21.22 1.09
N ALA A 10 -28.20 -19.90 0.98
CA ALA A 10 -26.91 -19.26 0.89
C ALA A 10 -26.13 -19.59 2.17
N ALA A 11 -25.16 -20.50 2.06
CA ALA A 11 -24.01 -20.58 2.95
C ALA A 11 -22.80 -20.33 2.03
N GLY A 12 -22.31 -19.10 1.91
CA GLY A 12 -21.89 -18.29 3.03
C GLY A 12 -20.57 -18.80 3.60
N VAL A 13 -19.60 -19.14 2.74
CA VAL A 13 -18.19 -19.10 3.15
C VAL A 13 -17.63 -17.78 2.63
N LEU A 14 -17.78 -16.80 3.51
CA LEU A 14 -17.07 -15.53 3.48
C LEU A 14 -15.58 -15.82 3.25
N ALA A 15 -15.02 -15.21 2.22
CA ALA A 15 -13.59 -15.02 2.02
C ALA A 15 -13.01 -14.03 3.08
N ALA A 16 -13.36 -14.21 4.35
CA ALA A 16 -12.85 -13.44 5.45
C ALA A 16 -11.58 -14.12 6.00
N GLY A 17 -10.41 -13.59 5.66
CA GLY A 17 -9.21 -13.81 6.48
C GLY A 17 -7.98 -14.41 5.80
N VAL A 18 -7.96 -14.58 4.47
CA VAL A 18 -6.65 -14.73 3.81
C VAL A 18 -6.08 -13.33 3.64
N GLY A 19 -5.21 -12.93 4.56
CA GLY A 19 -4.41 -11.71 4.44
C GLY A 19 -3.45 -11.85 3.25
N TYR A 20 -3.97 -11.68 2.03
CA TYR A 20 -3.13 -11.61 0.84
C TYR A 20 -2.29 -10.34 0.95
N ALA A 21 -0.97 -10.52 1.03
CA ALA A 21 -0.03 -9.41 0.94
C ALA A 21 -0.32 -8.60 -0.34
N GLN A 22 -0.65 -7.32 -0.18
CA GLN A 22 -0.98 -6.48 -1.31
C GLN A 22 0.27 -6.17 -2.13
N SER A 23 0.10 -5.97 -3.45
CA SER A 23 1.22 -5.52 -4.28
C SER A 23 1.66 -4.12 -3.85
N GLY A 24 2.94 -3.78 -4.07
CA GLY A 24 3.45 -2.44 -3.74
C GLY A 24 2.65 -1.31 -4.42
N THR A 25 2.14 -1.55 -5.63
CA THR A 25 1.27 -0.60 -6.33
C THR A 25 -0.07 -0.41 -5.62
N ASP A 26 -0.68 -1.48 -5.13
CA ASP A 26 -1.97 -1.40 -4.44
C ASP A 26 -1.84 -0.72 -3.08
N VAL A 27 -0.74 -0.97 -2.37
CA VAL A 27 -0.41 -0.27 -1.13
C VAL A 27 -0.17 1.22 -1.39
N VAL A 28 0.58 1.59 -2.43
CA VAL A 28 0.78 3.00 -2.81
C VAL A 28 -0.56 3.69 -3.09
N LYS A 29 -1.43 3.05 -3.89
CA LYS A 29 -2.76 3.59 -4.21
C LYS A 29 -3.64 3.76 -2.98
N SER A 30 -3.65 2.77 -2.08
CA SER A 30 -4.57 2.74 -0.94
C SER A 30 -4.07 3.49 0.29
N LYS A 31 -2.76 3.60 0.50
CA LYS A 31 -2.16 4.17 1.73
C LYS A 31 -1.39 5.47 1.50
N CYS A 32 -0.93 5.75 0.28
CA CYS A 32 -0.03 6.88 0.01
C CYS A 32 -0.65 7.96 -0.88
N ALA A 33 -1.51 7.57 -1.84
CA ALA A 33 -2.03 8.45 -2.89
C ALA A 33 -2.96 9.58 -2.40
N ALA A 34 -3.43 9.51 -1.15
CA ALA A 34 -4.19 10.59 -0.52
C ALA A 34 -3.31 11.84 -0.29
N CYS A 35 -2.02 11.64 0.02
CA CYS A 35 -1.09 12.72 0.36
C CYS A 35 0.00 12.94 -0.68
N HIS A 36 0.22 11.98 -1.58
CA HIS A 36 1.28 11.99 -2.59
C HIS A 36 0.74 11.72 -4.00
N GLU A 37 1.42 12.25 -5.01
CA GLU A 37 1.20 11.89 -6.42
C GLU A 37 2.53 11.54 -7.10
N ALA A 38 2.44 10.99 -8.32
CA ALA A 38 3.60 10.60 -9.10
C ALA A 38 4.57 11.78 -9.36
N ASP A 39 4.06 12.88 -9.91
CA ASP A 39 4.89 13.99 -10.43
C ASP A 39 4.56 15.35 -9.80
N LYS A 40 3.41 15.48 -9.14
CA LYS A 40 2.98 16.73 -8.51
C LYS A 40 3.05 16.66 -6.99
N LYS A 41 3.39 17.79 -6.38
CA LYS A 41 3.35 17.96 -4.93
C LYS A 41 1.90 18.08 -4.45
N LYS A 42 1.58 17.39 -3.36
CA LYS A 42 0.31 17.50 -2.62
C LYS A 42 0.61 17.93 -1.18
N VAL A 43 0.21 17.13 -0.20
CA VAL A 43 0.57 17.29 1.21
C VAL A 43 2.03 16.90 1.39
N GLY A 44 2.42 15.76 0.81
CA GLY A 44 3.81 15.35 0.68
C GLY A 44 4.42 15.75 -0.66
N PRO A 45 5.76 15.60 -0.80
CA PRO A 45 6.43 15.73 -2.09
C PRO A 45 5.88 14.70 -3.09
N SER A 46 6.07 14.95 -4.38
CA SER A 46 5.79 13.93 -5.38
C SER A 46 6.68 12.70 -5.16
N PHE A 47 6.23 11.54 -5.65
CA PHE A 47 7.03 10.32 -5.62
C PHE A 47 8.31 10.49 -6.44
N LYS A 48 8.28 11.25 -7.53
CA LYS A 48 9.44 11.61 -8.34
C LYS A 48 10.46 12.48 -7.60
N GLU A 49 10.01 13.50 -6.86
CA GLU A 49 10.90 14.29 -6.00
C GLU A 49 11.56 13.41 -4.92
N SER A 50 10.79 12.47 -4.35
CA SER A 50 11.30 11.52 -3.37
C SER A 50 12.32 10.56 -3.99
N ALA A 51 12.02 10.02 -5.18
CA ALA A 51 12.92 9.17 -5.94
C ALA A 51 14.23 9.90 -6.28
N ALA A 52 14.16 11.16 -6.69
CA ALA A 52 15.32 12.01 -6.96
C ALA A 52 16.15 12.24 -5.68
N LYS A 53 15.51 12.54 -4.55
CA LYS A 53 16.19 12.76 -3.25
C LYS A 53 16.98 11.53 -2.80
N TYR A 54 16.46 10.33 -3.04
CA TYR A 54 17.07 9.08 -2.61
C TYR A 54 17.87 8.36 -3.71
N LYS A 55 18.05 8.99 -4.88
CA LYS A 55 18.78 8.41 -6.01
C LYS A 55 20.21 8.08 -5.60
N GLY A 56 20.58 6.80 -5.72
CA GLY A 56 21.92 6.31 -5.39
C GLY A 56 22.13 5.92 -3.91
N ASP A 57 21.18 6.18 -3.02
CA ASP A 57 21.26 5.72 -1.63
C ASP A 57 20.74 4.27 -1.53
N LYS A 58 21.69 3.32 -1.40
CA LYS A 58 21.39 1.89 -1.25
C LYS A 58 20.59 1.56 0.02
N GLY A 59 20.63 2.43 1.03
CA GLY A 59 19.89 2.27 2.28
C GLY A 59 18.53 3.00 2.30
N ALA A 60 18.16 3.71 1.23
CA ALA A 60 16.97 4.56 1.21
C ALA A 60 15.69 3.80 1.56
N GLN A 61 15.47 2.64 0.95
CA GLN A 61 14.26 1.85 1.16
C GLN A 61 14.08 1.48 2.64
N ALA A 62 15.13 0.96 3.29
CA ALA A 62 15.08 0.57 4.69
C ALA A 62 14.83 1.78 5.60
N LYS A 63 15.56 2.89 5.39
CA LYS A 63 15.40 4.13 6.15
C LYS A 63 13.98 4.70 6.04
N VAL A 64 13.40 4.67 4.83
CA VAL A 64 12.03 5.18 4.61
C VAL A 64 11.01 4.26 5.27
N VAL A 65 11.13 2.94 5.11
CA VAL A 65 10.22 1.98 5.77
C VAL A 65 10.23 2.16 7.29
N GLU A 66 11.41 2.31 7.91
CA GLU A 66 11.52 2.54 9.35
C GLU A 66 10.78 3.82 9.78
N LYS A 67 10.98 4.95 9.07
CA LYS A 67 10.26 6.20 9.34
C LYS A 67 8.74 6.04 9.25
N LEU A 68 8.25 5.28 8.28
CA LEU A 68 6.82 5.01 8.11
C LEU A 68 6.24 4.16 9.25
N LYS A 69 7.02 3.20 9.78
CA LYS A 69 6.62 2.37 10.92
C LYS A 69 6.60 3.15 12.23
N GLU A 70 7.61 4.00 12.44
CA GLU A 70 7.77 4.77 13.67
C GLU A 70 6.94 6.05 13.69
N GLY A 71 6.48 6.54 12.53
CA GLY A 71 5.77 7.80 12.42
C GLY A 71 6.66 9.04 12.58
N LYS A 72 7.97 8.93 12.27
CA LYS A 72 8.94 10.02 12.44
C LYS A 72 9.02 10.90 11.20
N GLY A 73 8.46 12.11 11.28
CA GLY A 73 8.46 13.07 10.17
C GLY A 73 7.52 12.67 9.01
N HIS A 74 6.68 11.66 9.21
CA HIS A 74 5.60 11.21 8.35
C HIS A 74 4.57 10.49 9.23
N PRO A 75 3.26 10.57 8.97
CA PRO A 75 2.26 9.78 9.70
C PRO A 75 2.60 8.29 9.73
N LYS A 76 2.35 7.62 10.86
CA LYS A 76 2.56 6.16 10.95
C LYS A 76 1.68 5.44 9.94
N VAL A 77 2.27 4.56 9.14
CA VAL A 77 1.55 3.75 8.15
C VAL A 77 1.32 2.35 8.71
N ALA A 78 0.05 1.97 8.86
CA ALA A 78 -0.33 0.62 9.26
C ALA A 78 -0.36 -0.30 8.02
N ALA A 79 0.71 -1.07 7.85
CA ALA A 79 0.86 -2.15 6.88
C ALA A 79 1.97 -3.10 7.34
N SER A 80 2.06 -4.29 6.76
CA SER A 80 3.18 -5.20 7.05
C SER A 80 4.51 -4.65 6.51
N ASP A 81 5.63 -5.11 7.07
CA ASP A 81 6.96 -4.69 6.64
C ASP A 81 7.21 -4.97 5.14
N ASP A 82 6.69 -6.08 4.63
CA ASP A 82 6.90 -6.46 3.23
C ASP A 82 6.04 -5.64 2.27
N GLU A 83 4.81 -5.28 2.68
CA GLU A 83 3.98 -4.31 1.94
C GLU A 83 4.62 -2.92 1.92
N LEU A 84 5.15 -2.46 3.05
CA LEU A 84 5.87 -1.18 3.12
C LEU A 84 7.12 -1.19 2.24
N LYS A 85 7.93 -2.26 2.29
CA LYS A 85 9.09 -2.40 1.40
C LYS A 85 8.67 -2.37 -0.07
N ALA A 86 7.65 -3.14 -0.45
CA ALA A 86 7.16 -3.18 -1.83
C ALA A 86 6.62 -1.81 -2.29
N ALA A 87 5.84 -1.14 -1.45
CA ALA A 87 5.29 0.18 -1.72
C ALA A 87 6.38 1.25 -1.84
N VAL A 88 7.34 1.29 -0.92
CA VAL A 88 8.45 2.24 -0.94
C VAL A 88 9.33 2.00 -2.16
N LYS A 89 9.62 0.73 -2.50
CA LYS A 89 10.35 0.40 -3.72
C LYS A 89 9.62 0.94 -4.96
N GLN A 90 8.31 0.73 -5.04
CA GLN A 90 7.51 1.21 -6.15
C GLN A 90 7.49 2.75 -6.22
N ALA A 91 7.25 3.43 -5.10
CA ALA A 91 7.24 4.88 -5.01
C ALA A 91 8.59 5.49 -5.43
N LEU A 92 9.70 4.97 -4.92
CA LEU A 92 11.06 5.44 -5.24
C LEU A 92 11.55 5.03 -6.64
N SER A 93 10.83 4.15 -7.34
CA SER A 93 11.11 3.78 -8.73
C SER A 93 10.32 4.63 -9.74
N THR A 94 9.46 5.53 -9.26
CA THR A 94 8.70 6.47 -10.11
C THR A 94 9.65 7.43 -10.82
N LYS A 95 9.52 7.55 -12.14
CA LYS A 95 10.35 8.40 -13.00
C LYS A 95 9.76 9.79 -13.23
#